data_AF-A0A0T5VKC3-F1
#
_entry.id   AF-A0A0T5VKC3-F1
#
_cell.length_a   1.000
_cell.length_b   1.000
_cell.length_c   1.000
_cell.angle_alpha   90.00
_cell.angle_beta   90.00
_cell.angle_gamma   90.00
#
_symmetry.space_group_name_H-M   'P 1'
#
loop_
_entity.id
_entity.type
_entity.pdbx_description
1 polymer ?
#
loop_
_entity_poly.entity_id
_entity_poly.type
_entity_poly.pdbx_seq_one_letter_code
_entity_poly.pdbx_strand_id
1 'polypeptide(L)'
;MKRFFLMAAVMMVSLFSIPAKAQLNVNVNIGSQPLWGPTGYDHVDYYYLPDVESYYYVPQKQFVYLNGNNWVFANSLPSRYGNYDLYNGYKVVINSPKPYLNFKNDKVKYAKYKGNKGQVVIRDSRDRKYYVVKGHPHGMPPGQAKKIYGKENNGNNGKGHGNGKGKH
;
A
#
# COMPACT_ATOMS: atom_id res chain seq x y z
N MET A 1 -22.06 -45.93 37.65
CA MET A 1 -20.71 -46.04 37.04
C MET A 1 -20.59 -45.51 35.61
N LYS A 2 -21.67 -45.34 34.82
CA LYS A 2 -21.59 -44.82 33.44
C LYS A 2 -21.47 -43.29 33.31
N ARG A 3 -21.84 -42.52 34.36
CA ARG A 3 -21.81 -41.05 34.35
C ARG A 3 -20.42 -40.44 34.58
N PHE A 4 -19.51 -41.19 35.22
CA PHE A 4 -18.12 -40.79 35.41
C PHE A 4 -17.27 -40.96 34.14
N PHE A 5 -17.63 -41.91 33.27
CA PHE A 5 -16.97 -42.09 31.97
C PHE A 5 -17.20 -40.91 31.02
N LEU A 6 -18.38 -40.27 31.07
CA LEU A 6 -18.67 -39.08 30.26
C LEU A 6 -17.91 -37.84 30.72
N MET A 7 -17.70 -37.66 32.03
CA MET A 7 -16.86 -36.55 32.54
C MET A 7 -15.37 -36.76 32.23
N ALA A 8 -14.87 -38.00 32.28
CA ALA A 8 -13.49 -38.31 31.89
C ALA A 8 -13.23 -38.08 30.39
N ALA A 9 -14.21 -38.39 29.53
CA ALA A 9 -14.10 -38.16 28.09
C ALA A 9 -14.05 -36.67 27.70
N VAL A 10 -14.77 -35.81 28.42
CA VAL A 10 -14.77 -34.35 28.16
C VAL A 10 -13.47 -33.69 28.65
N MET A 11 -12.88 -34.19 29.74
CA MET A 11 -11.59 -33.66 30.23
C MET A 11 -10.40 -34.02 29.33
N MET A 12 -10.49 -35.04 28.47
CA MET A 12 -9.37 -35.48 27.63
C MET A 12 -9.22 -34.69 26.33
N VAL A 13 -10.20 -33.85 25.96
CA VAL A 13 -10.18 -33.03 24.73
C VAL A 13 -9.55 -31.65 24.95
N SER A 14 -9.33 -31.22 26.19
CA SER A 14 -8.86 -29.87 26.52
C SER A 14 -7.34 -29.63 26.35
N LEU A 15 -6.57 -30.64 25.93
CA LEU A 15 -5.10 -30.55 25.84
C LEU A 15 -4.54 -30.35 24.43
N PHE A 16 -5.38 -30.29 23.39
CA PHE A 16 -4.91 -30.00 22.03
C PHE A 16 -4.86 -28.49 21.77
N SER A 17 -3.82 -27.84 22.32
CA SER A 17 -3.45 -26.49 21.88
C SER A 17 -2.81 -26.58 20.49
N ILE A 18 -3.61 -26.40 19.43
CA ILE A 18 -3.07 -26.27 18.07
C ILE A 18 -2.37 -24.90 18.00
N PRO A 19 -1.05 -24.83 17.78
CA PRO A 19 -0.39 -23.55 17.59
C PRO A 19 -0.93 -22.91 16.30
N ALA A 20 -1.68 -21.81 16.45
CA ALA A 20 -2.11 -21.00 15.32
C ALA A 20 -0.87 -20.32 14.71
N LYS A 21 -0.34 -20.90 13.63
CA LYS A 21 0.70 -20.28 12.81
C LYS A 21 0.05 -19.15 12.02
N ALA A 22 -0.01 -17.95 12.61
CA ALA A 22 -0.42 -16.76 11.88
C ALA A 22 0.61 -16.50 10.78
N GLN A 23 0.26 -16.81 9.53
CA GLN A 23 1.02 -16.37 8.38
C GLN A 23 0.79 -14.87 8.23
N LEU A 24 1.77 -14.07 8.66
CA LEU A 24 1.76 -12.63 8.42
C LEU A 24 2.05 -12.40 6.93
N ASN A 25 1.00 -12.30 6.11
CA ASN A 25 1.14 -11.93 4.71
C ASN A 25 1.31 -10.40 4.62
N VAL A 26 2.56 -9.94 4.54
CA VAL A 26 2.86 -8.52 4.32
C VAL A 26 2.75 -8.24 2.82
N ASN A 27 1.59 -7.74 2.38
CA ASN A 27 1.37 -7.37 0.99
C ASN A 27 2.04 -6.02 0.68
N VAL A 28 3.17 -6.01 -0.02
CA VAL A 28 3.89 -4.78 -0.41
C VAL A 28 3.60 -4.44 -1.87
N ASN A 29 3.24 -3.18 -2.16
CA ASN A 29 2.92 -2.75 -3.51
C ASN A 29 3.59 -1.43 -3.94
N ILE A 30 4.75 -1.10 -3.37
CA ILE A 30 5.47 0.16 -3.63
C ILE A 30 5.59 0.45 -5.14
N GLY A 31 5.98 -0.55 -5.95
CA GLY A 31 6.17 -0.38 -7.40
C GLY A 31 4.90 -0.11 -8.21
N SER A 32 3.70 -0.37 -7.68
CA SER A 32 2.44 -0.02 -8.35
C SER A 32 1.92 1.36 -7.97
N GLN A 33 2.46 1.98 -6.92
CA GLN A 33 2.08 3.33 -6.51
C GLN A 33 2.58 4.35 -7.56
N PRO A 34 1.77 5.36 -7.93
CA PRO A 34 2.16 6.40 -8.86
C PRO A 34 3.19 7.35 -8.23
N LEU A 35 4.01 8.00 -9.07
CA LEU A 35 5.01 8.98 -8.62
C LEU A 35 4.42 10.17 -7.85
N TRP A 36 3.17 10.52 -8.13
CA TRP A 36 2.45 11.55 -7.39
C TRP A 36 1.90 11.06 -6.05
N GLY A 37 1.93 9.75 -5.75
CA GLY A 37 1.48 9.21 -4.48
C GLY A 37 2.30 9.73 -3.30
N PRO A 38 1.74 9.79 -2.08
CA PRO A 38 2.45 10.23 -0.90
C PRO A 38 3.51 9.23 -0.45
N THR A 39 4.58 9.74 0.13
CA THR A 39 5.57 8.92 0.82
C THR A 39 5.05 8.38 2.16
N GLY A 40 5.73 7.39 2.73
CA GLY A 40 5.44 6.81 4.06
C GLY A 40 4.67 5.49 4.04
N TYR A 41 4.31 4.97 2.87
CA TYR A 41 3.48 3.76 2.75
C TYR A 41 4.15 2.68 1.90
N ASP A 42 4.16 1.44 2.42
CA ASP A 42 4.66 0.26 1.70
C ASP A 42 3.53 -0.46 0.94
N HIS A 43 2.27 -0.19 1.33
CA HIS A 43 1.07 -0.73 0.73
C HIS A 43 -0.04 0.32 0.66
N VAL A 44 -0.67 0.44 -0.51
CA VAL A 44 -1.84 1.30 -0.74
C VAL A 44 -2.86 0.61 -1.64
N ASP A 45 -4.11 0.52 -1.19
CA ASP A 45 -5.23 0.14 -2.06
C ASP A 45 -5.80 1.37 -2.80
N TYR A 46 -6.15 2.41 -2.05
CA TYR A 46 -6.75 3.63 -2.59
C TYR A 46 -6.09 4.90 -2.07
N TYR A 47 -6.05 5.92 -2.93
CA TYR A 47 -5.94 7.31 -2.49
C TYR A 47 -7.31 7.96 -2.55
N TYR A 48 -7.75 8.60 -1.47
CA TYR A 48 -8.81 9.59 -1.52
C TYR A 48 -8.20 10.97 -1.77
N LEU A 49 -8.77 11.71 -2.72
CA LEU A 49 -8.36 13.03 -3.17
C LEU A 49 -9.43 14.04 -2.74
N PRO A 50 -9.24 14.76 -1.62
CA PRO A 50 -10.28 15.63 -1.07
C PRO A 50 -10.69 16.76 -2.02
N ASP A 51 -9.73 17.37 -2.73
CA ASP A 51 -9.98 18.53 -3.61
C ASP A 51 -10.91 18.22 -4.78
N VAL A 52 -10.87 16.98 -5.28
CA VAL A 52 -11.68 16.51 -6.41
C VAL A 52 -12.71 15.47 -5.97
N GLU A 53 -12.85 15.25 -4.66
CA GLU A 53 -13.79 14.32 -4.04
C GLU A 53 -13.83 12.95 -4.73
N SER A 54 -12.66 12.44 -5.11
CA SER A 54 -12.51 11.23 -5.93
C SER A 54 -11.52 10.28 -5.28
N TYR A 55 -11.60 9.01 -5.65
CA TYR A 55 -10.62 8.00 -5.27
C TYR A 55 -9.73 7.65 -6.46
N TYR A 56 -8.55 7.12 -6.17
CA TYR A 56 -7.69 6.46 -7.15
C TYR A 56 -7.33 5.07 -6.64
N TYR A 57 -7.76 4.05 -7.35
CA TYR A 57 -7.48 2.65 -7.06
C TYR A 57 -6.10 2.28 -7.60
N VAL A 58 -5.13 2.08 -6.70
CA VAL A 58 -3.72 1.87 -7.04
C VAL A 58 -3.47 0.58 -7.82
N PRO A 59 -4.01 -0.59 -7.44
CA PRO A 59 -3.81 -1.85 -8.16
C PRO A 59 -4.18 -1.79 -9.65
N GLN A 60 -5.31 -1.15 -10.01
CA GLN A 60 -5.78 -1.06 -11.40
C GLN A 60 -5.49 0.28 -12.07
N LYS A 61 -4.91 1.26 -11.35
CA LYS A 61 -4.57 2.60 -11.85
C LYS A 61 -5.77 3.38 -12.39
N GLN A 62 -6.91 3.29 -11.70
CA GLN A 62 -8.16 3.93 -12.11
C GLN A 62 -8.67 4.93 -11.08
N PHE A 63 -9.21 6.04 -11.55
CA PHE A 63 -10.03 6.92 -10.73
C PHE A 63 -11.40 6.31 -10.49
N VAL A 64 -11.94 6.55 -9.30
CA VAL A 64 -13.31 6.20 -8.91
C VAL A 64 -13.99 7.46 -8.40
N TYR A 65 -15.03 7.93 -9.07
CA TYR A 65 -15.72 9.16 -8.71
C TYR A 65 -17.22 9.04 -8.91
N LEU A 66 -17.95 9.90 -8.20
CA LEU A 66 -19.40 9.95 -8.29
C LEU A 66 -19.81 10.81 -9.49
N ASN A 67 -20.62 10.22 -10.37
CA ASN A 67 -21.29 10.92 -11.48
C ASN A 67 -22.81 10.71 -11.35
N GLY A 68 -23.52 11.77 -10.96
CA GLY A 68 -24.90 11.65 -10.50
C GLY A 68 -24.98 10.74 -9.27
N ASN A 69 -25.67 9.61 -9.40
CA ASN A 69 -25.82 8.60 -8.34
C ASN A 69 -24.95 7.36 -8.56
N ASN A 70 -24.12 7.34 -9.60
CA ASN A 70 -23.35 6.17 -10.01
C ASN A 70 -21.85 6.36 -9.77
N TRP A 71 -21.20 5.31 -9.27
CA TRP A 71 -19.75 5.24 -9.17
C TRP A 71 -19.15 4.86 -10.53
N VAL A 72 -18.31 5.74 -11.06
CA VAL A 72 -17.63 5.55 -12.35
C VAL A 72 -16.17 5.21 -12.10
N PHE A 73 -15.68 4.20 -12.82
CA PHE A 73 -14.27 3.81 -12.86
C PHE A 73 -13.68 4.25 -14.19
N ALA A 74 -12.63 5.09 -14.17
CA ALA A 74 -12.05 5.65 -15.39
C ALA A 74 -10.54 5.88 -15.25
N ASN A 75 -9.83 5.97 -16.38
CA ASN A 75 -8.39 6.23 -16.39
C ASN A 75 -8.04 7.71 -16.15
N SER A 76 -9.02 8.60 -16.14
CA SER A 76 -8.88 10.03 -15.90
C SER A 76 -9.99 10.55 -15.00
N LEU A 77 -9.72 11.69 -14.35
CA LEU A 77 -10.73 12.47 -13.65
C LEU A 77 -11.75 13.05 -14.66
N PRO A 78 -12.99 13.35 -14.22
CA PRO A 78 -13.96 14.01 -15.07
C PRO A 78 -13.46 15.39 -15.52
N SER A 79 -13.89 15.86 -16.70
CA SER A 79 -13.41 17.11 -17.33
C SER A 79 -13.46 18.33 -16.39
N ARG A 80 -14.46 18.40 -15.50
CA ARG A 80 -14.57 19.45 -14.46
C ARG A 80 -13.34 19.58 -13.54
N TYR A 81 -12.51 18.54 -13.44
CA TYR A 81 -11.27 18.51 -12.67
C TYR A 81 -10.03 18.35 -13.56
N GLY A 82 -10.12 18.68 -14.86
CA GLY A 82 -9.00 18.53 -15.80
C GLY A 82 -7.74 19.33 -15.43
N ASN A 83 -7.91 20.41 -14.67
CA ASN A 83 -6.80 21.26 -14.20
C ASN A 83 -6.25 20.83 -12.83
N TYR A 84 -6.72 19.72 -12.25
CA TYR A 84 -6.24 19.26 -10.96
C TYR A 84 -4.84 18.65 -11.09
N ASP A 85 -3.89 19.21 -10.35
CA ASP A 85 -2.53 18.70 -10.30
C ASP A 85 -2.37 17.62 -9.24
N LEU A 86 -2.24 16.38 -9.70
CA LEU A 86 -2.00 15.21 -8.86
C LEU A 86 -0.69 15.31 -8.08
N TYR A 87 0.32 16.07 -8.49
CA TYR A 87 1.57 16.17 -7.73
C TYR A 87 1.47 17.10 -6.53
N ASN A 88 0.52 18.05 -6.55
CA ASN A 88 0.40 19.08 -5.53
C ASN A 88 -0.78 18.90 -4.59
N GLY A 89 -1.84 18.20 -4.99
CA GLY A 89 -3.01 18.01 -4.12
C GLY A 89 -2.79 16.92 -3.07
N TYR A 90 -3.36 17.09 -1.87
CA TYR A 90 -3.24 16.13 -0.78
C TYR A 90 -3.92 14.78 -1.09
N LYS A 91 -3.32 13.68 -0.64
CA LYS A 91 -3.83 12.31 -0.76
C LYS A 91 -3.97 11.70 0.62
N VAL A 92 -5.12 11.09 0.85
CA VAL A 92 -5.35 10.24 2.01
C VAL A 92 -5.24 8.78 1.57
N VAL A 93 -4.37 8.00 2.21
CA VAL A 93 -4.28 6.56 1.99
C VAL A 93 -5.45 5.86 2.69
N ILE A 94 -6.17 5.01 1.96
CA ILE A 94 -7.27 4.20 2.48
C ILE A 94 -7.08 2.74 2.03
N ASN A 95 -6.85 1.86 3.00
CA ASN A 95 -6.71 0.42 2.82
C ASN A 95 -7.95 -0.27 3.37
N SER A 96 -9.03 -0.24 2.57
CA SER A 96 -10.32 -0.84 2.90
C SER A 96 -10.98 -1.32 1.60
N PRO A 97 -11.76 -2.40 1.62
CA PRO A 97 -12.57 -2.80 0.48
C PRO A 97 -13.55 -1.69 0.09
N LYS A 98 -13.58 -1.33 -1.20
CA LYS A 98 -14.55 -0.41 -1.83
C LYS A 98 -14.82 0.85 -0.99
N PRO A 99 -13.80 1.66 -0.65
CA PRO A 99 -13.94 2.78 0.28
C PRO A 99 -14.84 3.89 -0.25
N TYR A 100 -15.02 3.97 -1.57
CA TYR A 100 -15.95 4.88 -2.22
C TYR A 100 -17.41 4.67 -1.76
N LEU A 101 -17.78 3.49 -1.27
CA LEU A 101 -19.11 3.29 -0.67
C LEU A 101 -19.28 4.07 0.64
N ASN A 102 -18.19 4.43 1.31
CA ASN A 102 -18.15 5.25 2.52
C ASN A 102 -17.94 6.76 2.23
N PHE A 103 -18.13 7.18 0.98
CA PHE A 103 -17.82 8.53 0.50
C PHE A 103 -18.37 9.67 1.37
N LYS A 104 -19.61 9.55 1.84
CA LYS A 104 -20.23 10.60 2.69
C LYS A 104 -19.40 10.88 3.94
N ASN A 105 -18.89 9.81 4.58
CA ASN A 105 -18.08 9.92 5.78
C ASN A 105 -16.66 10.40 5.45
N ASP A 106 -16.03 9.86 4.41
CA ASP A 106 -14.68 10.25 3.99
C ASP A 106 -14.63 11.73 3.58
N LYS A 107 -15.64 12.21 2.86
CA LYS A 107 -15.79 13.61 2.46
C LYS A 107 -15.77 14.56 3.66
N VAL A 108 -16.50 14.23 4.73
CA VAL A 108 -16.53 15.04 5.95
C VAL A 108 -15.22 14.90 6.71
N LYS A 109 -14.78 13.66 6.95
CA LYS A 109 -13.58 13.33 7.74
C LYS A 109 -12.31 13.98 7.20
N TYR A 110 -12.18 14.04 5.87
CA TYR A 110 -10.97 14.50 5.20
C TYR A 110 -11.13 15.89 4.57
N ALA A 111 -12.25 16.59 4.80
CA ALA A 111 -12.47 17.96 4.31
C ALA A 111 -11.35 18.92 4.71
N LYS A 112 -10.78 18.76 5.92
CA LYS A 112 -9.67 19.57 6.44
C LYS A 112 -8.38 19.52 5.61
N TYR A 113 -8.24 18.56 4.70
CA TYR A 113 -7.07 18.42 3.84
C TYR A 113 -7.25 19.08 2.47
N LYS A 114 -8.44 19.61 2.16
CA LYS A 114 -8.66 20.37 0.92
C LYS A 114 -7.75 21.59 0.87
N GLY A 115 -7.14 21.82 -0.28
CA GLY A 115 -6.19 22.91 -0.53
C GLY A 115 -4.80 22.70 0.08
N ASN A 116 -4.54 21.59 0.80
CA ASN A 116 -3.23 21.31 1.36
C ASN A 116 -2.27 20.83 0.25
N LYS A 117 -1.08 21.45 0.19
CA LYS A 117 -0.04 21.18 -0.82
C LYS A 117 1.32 20.76 -0.26
N GLY A 118 1.42 20.51 1.05
CA GLY A 118 2.70 20.24 1.71
C GLY A 118 3.12 18.77 1.72
N GLN A 119 2.38 17.87 1.06
CA GLN A 119 2.62 16.44 1.15
C GLN A 119 3.76 16.01 0.22
N VAL A 120 4.81 15.40 0.77
CA VAL A 120 5.93 14.87 -0.01
C VAL A 120 5.47 13.66 -0.82
N VAL A 121 5.68 13.74 -2.13
CA VAL A 121 5.32 12.68 -3.09
C VAL A 121 6.51 11.77 -3.41
N ILE A 122 6.20 10.57 -3.88
CA ILE A 122 7.16 9.52 -4.24
C ILE A 122 8.22 10.04 -5.23
N ARG A 123 7.83 10.82 -6.24
CA ARG A 123 8.75 11.40 -7.24
C ARG A 123 9.94 12.13 -6.60
N ASP A 124 9.67 12.87 -5.53
CA ASP A 124 10.61 13.80 -4.90
C ASP A 124 11.34 13.13 -3.72
N SER A 125 11.05 11.86 -3.45
CA SER A 125 11.67 11.09 -2.38
C SER A 125 13.09 10.65 -2.74
N ARG A 126 13.97 10.66 -1.74
CA ARG A 126 15.32 10.06 -1.82
C ARG A 126 15.37 8.69 -1.13
N ASP A 127 14.24 8.18 -0.67
CA ASP A 127 14.18 6.84 -0.08
C ASP A 127 14.30 5.79 -1.19
N ARG A 128 15.33 4.95 -1.07
CA ARG A 128 15.66 3.88 -2.03
C ARG A 128 14.49 2.94 -2.29
N LYS A 129 13.56 2.76 -1.33
CA LYS A 129 12.40 1.88 -1.54
C LYS A 129 11.53 2.35 -2.71
N TYR A 130 11.48 3.64 -2.98
CA TYR A 130 10.67 4.23 -4.06
C TYR A 130 11.35 4.18 -5.43
N TYR A 131 12.62 3.80 -5.51
CA TYR A 131 13.35 3.75 -6.77
C TYR A 131 12.83 2.64 -7.70
N VAL A 132 12.05 1.70 -7.15
CA VAL A 132 11.30 0.69 -7.89
C VAL A 132 10.13 1.25 -8.69
N VAL A 133 9.65 2.45 -8.34
CA VAL A 133 8.52 3.08 -9.02
C VAL A 133 8.97 3.53 -10.41
N LYS A 134 8.25 3.08 -11.44
CA LYS A 134 8.56 3.42 -12.83
C LYS A 134 8.56 4.94 -13.03
N GLY A 135 9.66 5.46 -13.59
CA GLY A 135 9.84 6.89 -13.85
C GLY A 135 10.39 7.71 -12.66
N HIS A 136 10.75 7.06 -11.55
CA HIS A 136 11.39 7.74 -10.43
C HIS A 136 12.74 8.35 -10.88
N PRO A 137 13.05 9.63 -10.55
CA PRO A 137 14.24 10.33 -11.07
C PRO A 137 15.57 9.63 -10.78
N HIS A 138 15.69 9.00 -9.61
CA HIS A 138 16.90 8.28 -9.23
C HIS A 138 17.05 6.89 -9.86
N GLY A 139 15.95 6.30 -10.37
CA GLY A 139 15.92 4.94 -10.92
C GLY A 139 16.37 3.84 -9.93
N MET A 140 16.03 2.59 -10.22
CA MET A 140 16.55 1.47 -9.44
C MET A 140 17.97 1.12 -9.90
N PRO A 141 18.97 1.06 -9.00
CA PRO A 141 20.29 0.54 -9.35
C PRO A 141 20.22 -0.93 -9.79
N PRO A 142 20.96 -1.34 -10.85
CA PRO A 142 21.05 -2.74 -11.26
C PRO A 142 21.42 -3.66 -10.09
N GLY A 143 20.72 -4.79 -9.95
CA GLY A 143 20.98 -5.79 -8.90
C GLY A 143 20.35 -5.52 -7.52
N GLN A 144 19.76 -4.35 -7.26
CA GLN A 144 19.08 -4.06 -5.98
C GLN A 144 17.58 -4.41 -5.98
N ALA A 145 16.97 -4.62 -7.14
CA ALA A 145 15.56 -4.94 -7.27
C ALA A 145 15.14 -6.19 -6.47
N LYS A 146 16.00 -7.20 -6.37
CA LYS A 146 15.72 -8.43 -5.63
C LYS A 146 15.64 -8.23 -4.11
N LYS A 147 16.28 -7.20 -3.55
CA LYS A 147 16.33 -6.97 -2.09
C LYS A 147 15.06 -6.31 -1.54
N ILE A 148 14.32 -5.57 -2.36
CA ILE A 148 13.12 -4.82 -1.93
C ILE A 148 11.91 -5.76 -1.79
N TYR A 149 11.79 -6.77 -2.65
CA TYR A 149 10.69 -7.76 -2.59
C TYR A 149 10.99 -8.96 -1.69
N GLY A 150 12.23 -9.12 -1.21
CA GLY A 150 12.73 -10.39 -0.65
C GLY A 150 13.02 -10.41 0.84
N LYS A 151 12.51 -9.48 1.66
CA LYS A 151 12.74 -9.53 3.12
C LYS A 151 11.75 -10.48 3.81
N GLU A 152 11.67 -11.71 3.31
CA GLU A 152 11.32 -12.85 4.13
C GLU A 152 12.57 -13.25 4.93
N ASN A 153 12.38 -13.50 6.21
CA ASN A 153 13.43 -13.94 7.13
C ASN A 153 14.21 -15.12 6.54
N ASN A 154 15.48 -14.90 6.22
CA ASN A 154 16.45 -15.98 6.21
C ASN A 154 17.74 -15.47 6.86
N GLY A 155 17.85 -15.71 8.16
CA GLY A 155 19.13 -15.65 8.84
C GLY A 155 19.98 -16.80 8.33
N ASN A 156 21.02 -16.50 7.54
CA ASN A 156 22.31 -17.16 7.68
C ASN A 156 23.41 -16.49 6.84
N ASN A 157 24.61 -16.54 7.43
CA ASN A 157 25.96 -16.28 6.93
C ASN A 157 26.19 -16.17 5.41
N GLY A 158 27.05 -15.22 5.01
CA GLY A 158 27.69 -15.22 3.70
C GLY A 158 28.77 -14.16 3.52
N LYS A 159 30.03 -14.60 3.61
CA LYS A 159 31.31 -13.88 3.47
C LYS A 159 31.48 -13.09 2.17
N GLY A 160 32.05 -11.88 2.28
CA GLY A 160 33.30 -11.45 1.62
C GLY A 160 33.39 -11.26 0.09
N HIS A 161 34.44 -10.51 -0.27
CA HIS A 161 34.98 -10.10 -1.58
C HIS A 161 34.52 -8.71 -2.05
N GLY A 162 35.38 -7.72 -2.31
CA GLY A 162 36.82 -7.70 -2.49
C GLY A 162 37.11 -6.70 -3.61
N ASN A 163 37.56 -5.50 -3.26
CA ASN A 163 37.87 -4.44 -4.23
C ASN A 163 39.15 -4.77 -5.00
N GLY A 164 39.04 -5.12 -6.28
CA GLY A 164 40.15 -5.19 -7.22
C GLY A 164 40.15 -3.98 -8.15
N LYS A 165 41.02 -2.99 -7.86
CA LYS A 165 41.41 -1.96 -8.83
C LYS A 165 42.35 -2.62 -9.86
N GLY A 166 41.97 -2.63 -11.13
CA GLY A 166 42.88 -2.90 -12.24
C GLY A 166 43.13 -1.61 -13.01
N LYS A 167 44.31 -1.01 -12.81
CA LYS A 167 44.95 -0.15 -13.82
C LYS A 167 45.83 -1.07 -14.67
N HIS A 168 45.70 -0.98 -15.99
CA HIS A 168 46.78 -0.91 -16.98
C HIS A 168 46.14 -0.61 -18.33
#